data_AF-A0A815NHL7-F1
#
_entry.id   AF-A0A815NHL7-F1
#
_cell.length_a   1.000
_cell.length_b   1.000
_cell.length_c   1.000
_cell.angle_alpha   90.00
_cell.angle_beta   90.00
_cell.angle_gamma   90.00
#
_symmetry.space_group_name_H-M   'P 1'
#
loop_
_entity.id
_entity.type
_entity.pdbx_description
1 polymer ?
#
loop_
_entity_poly.entity_id
_entity_poly.type
_entity_poly.pdbx_seq_one_letter_code
_entity_poly.pdbx_strand_id
1 'polypeptide(L)'
;MLCETMTTYVAEYFEKLEKKLRETKYKNQIESLKETITELGLLEEEKNNQIILSGLEQQLLDGILDEGTLANRHECDREFVDSLLERASSKNPRLIGYMQRAVAYHHAGFNNKSRVAVEALFRKRYVQVIFSTATLDM
;
A
#
# COMPACT_ATOMS: atom_id res chain seq x y z
N MET A 1 11.04 49.71 54.88
CA MET A 1 9.58 49.63 54.65
C MET A 1 9.16 49.59 53.18
N LEU A 2 9.37 50.62 52.34
CA LEU A 2 8.89 50.57 50.92
C LEU A 2 9.71 49.62 50.01
N CYS A 3 11.03 49.55 50.23
CA CYS A 3 11.93 48.71 49.42
C CYS A 3 11.75 47.21 49.73
N GLU A 4 11.56 46.86 51.01
CA GLU A 4 11.35 45.47 51.45
C GLU A 4 10.01 44.92 50.94
N THR A 5 8.94 45.73 50.98
CA THR A 5 7.63 45.33 50.45
C THR A 5 7.66 45.13 48.93
N MET A 6 8.37 45.98 48.19
CA MET A 6 8.59 45.76 46.75
C MET A 6 9.40 44.48 46.48
N THR A 7 10.41 44.19 47.31
CA THR A 7 11.25 43.00 47.13
C THR A 7 10.45 41.72 47.35
N THR A 8 9.60 41.67 48.38
CA THR A 8 8.70 40.53 48.63
C THR A 8 7.69 40.34 47.51
N TYR A 9 7.09 41.44 47.02
CA TYR A 9 6.11 41.37 45.93
C TYR A 9 6.72 40.82 44.63
N VAL A 10 7.94 41.25 44.29
CA VAL A 10 8.66 40.76 43.11
C VAL A 10 9.00 39.29 43.24
N ALA A 11 9.44 38.84 44.43
CA ALA A 11 9.73 37.43 44.69
C ALA A 11 8.47 36.54 44.54
N GLU A 12 7.35 36.94 45.14
CA GLU A 12 6.07 36.22 45.00
C GLU A 12 5.57 36.16 43.55
N TYR A 13 5.81 37.23 42.78
CA TYR A 13 5.45 37.28 41.37
C TYR A 13 6.26 36.27 40.54
N PHE A 14 7.57 36.20 40.75
CA PHE A 14 8.43 35.23 40.07
C PHE A 14 8.12 33.79 40.44
N GLU A 15 7.81 33.51 41.71
CA GLU A 15 7.46 32.17 42.16
C GLU A 15 6.15 31.67 41.52
N LYS A 16 5.14 32.55 41.40
CA LYS A 16 3.89 32.25 40.68
C LYS A 16 4.13 31.97 39.19
N LEU A 17 5.02 32.74 38.56
CA LEU A 17 5.40 32.55 37.16
C LEU A 17 6.10 31.21 36.94
N GLU A 18 7.05 30.86 37.80
CA GLU A 18 7.78 29.59 37.70
C GLU A 18 6.84 28.39 37.88
N LYS A 19 5.92 28.46 38.84
CA LYS A 19 4.91 27.42 39.04
C LYS A 19 4.02 27.23 37.82
N LYS A 20 3.52 28.32 37.25
CA LYS A 20 2.67 28.29 36.04
C LYS A 20 3.42 27.72 34.84
N LEU A 21 4.70 28.04 34.69
CA LEU A 21 5.57 27.52 33.62
C LEU A 21 5.80 26.00 33.75
N ARG A 22 5.97 25.49 34.97
CA ARG A 22 6.10 24.05 35.23
C ARG A 22 4.80 23.32 34.88
N GLU A 23 3.65 23.84 35.30
CA GLU A 23 2.34 23.26 35.00
C GLU A 23 2.07 23.14 33.49
N THR A 24 2.36 24.19 32.71
CA THR A 24 2.23 24.13 31.23
C THR A 24 3.23 23.18 30.59
N LYS A 25 4.48 23.14 31.06
CA LYS A 25 5.47 22.19 30.54
C LYS A 25 5.04 20.73 30.73
N TYR A 26 4.58 20.36 31.93
CA TYR A 26 4.09 19.00 32.20
C TYR A 26 2.83 18.68 31.39
N LYS A 27 1.93 19.66 31.22
CA LYS A 27 0.74 19.49 30.39
C LYS A 27 1.12 19.16 28.93
N ASN A 28 2.05 19.91 28.35
CA ASN A 28 2.49 19.68 26.97
C ASN A 28 3.22 18.32 26.82
N GLN A 29 4.01 17.92 27.82
CA GLN A 29 4.65 16.60 27.82
C GLN A 29 3.63 15.46 27.88
N ILE A 30 2.58 15.60 28.71
CA ILE A 30 1.50 14.63 28.81
C ILE A 30 0.73 14.54 27.48
N GLU A 31 0.51 15.67 26.82
CA GLU A 31 -0.19 15.71 25.52
C GLU A 31 0.63 15.02 24.42
N SER A 32 1.93 15.32 24.33
CA SER A 32 2.85 14.64 23.41
C SER A 32 2.93 13.13 23.67
N LEU A 33 2.98 12.71 24.94
CA LEU A 33 3.00 11.28 25.28
C LEU A 33 1.71 10.56 24.89
N LYS A 34 0.55 11.23 24.99
CA LYS A 34 -0.74 10.67 24.55
C LYS A 34 -0.78 10.48 23.04
N GLU A 35 -0.23 11.41 22.27
CA GLU A 35 -0.10 11.29 20.82
C GLU A 35 0.77 10.08 20.45
N THR A 36 1.94 9.93 21.09
CA THR A 36 2.82 8.78 20.85
C THR A 36 2.17 7.44 21.22
N ILE A 37 1.43 7.36 22.33
CA ILE A 37 0.70 6.15 22.72
C ILE A 37 -0.37 5.80 21.67
N THR A 38 -1.03 6.81 21.12
CA THR A 38 -2.05 6.62 20.08
C THR A 38 -1.43 6.09 18.78
N GLU A 39 -0.30 6.67 18.34
CA GLU A 39 0.44 6.17 17.17
C GLU A 39 0.94 4.73 17.35
N LEU A 40 1.47 4.39 18.54
CA LEU A 40 1.92 3.04 18.84
C LEU A 40 0.78 2.02 18.80
N GLY A 41 -0.40 2.39 19.31
CA GLY A 41 -1.60 1.55 19.24
C GLY A 41 -2.04 1.26 17.80
N LEU A 42 -2.03 2.27 16.94
CA LEU A 42 -2.35 2.11 15.51
C LEU A 42 -1.35 1.18 14.79
N LEU A 43 -0.05 1.31 15.10
CA LEU A 43 0.99 0.45 14.52
C LEU A 43 0.88 -1.01 15.00
N GLU A 44 0.45 -1.25 16.24
CA GLU A 44 0.17 -2.60 16.74
C GLU A 44 -1.05 -3.22 16.08
N GLU A 45 -2.13 -2.45 15.87
CA GLU A 45 -3.29 -2.90 15.10
C GLU A 45 -2.93 -3.25 13.65
N GLU A 46 -2.11 -2.42 12.98
CA GLU A 46 -1.61 -2.70 11.63
C GLU A 46 -0.78 -3.98 11.59
N LYS A 47 0.12 -4.19 12.57
CA LYS A 47 0.90 -5.43 12.67
C LYS A 47 0.05 -6.65 12.93
N ASN A 48 -0.95 -6.55 13.82
CA ASN A 48 -1.87 -7.66 14.11
C ASN A 48 -2.74 -8.02 12.90
N ASN A 49 -3.06 -7.05 12.05
CA ASN A 49 -3.77 -7.28 10.80
C ASN A 49 -2.88 -7.78 9.67
N GLN A 50 -1.55 -7.74 9.84
CA GLN A 50 -0.60 -8.22 8.85
C GLN A 50 -0.45 -9.74 8.97
N ILE A 51 -1.20 -10.47 8.15
CA ILE A 51 -1.10 -11.94 8.06
C ILE A 51 0.30 -12.29 7.55
N ILE A 52 1.15 -12.83 8.43
CA ILE A 52 2.44 -13.39 8.05
C ILE A 52 2.19 -14.78 7.49
N LEU A 53 2.12 -14.88 6.17
CA LEU A 53 1.99 -16.15 5.47
C LEU A 53 3.31 -16.92 5.56
N SER A 54 3.22 -18.23 5.77
CA SER A 54 4.37 -19.11 5.64
C SER A 54 4.88 -19.10 4.20
N GLY A 55 6.16 -19.45 3.99
CA GLY A 55 6.74 -19.50 2.65
C GLY A 55 5.96 -20.41 1.68
N LEU A 56 5.35 -21.48 2.19
CA LEU A 56 4.52 -22.38 1.39
C LEU A 56 3.17 -21.77 1.02
N GLU A 57 2.50 -21.07 1.94
CA GLU A 57 1.24 -20.36 1.67
C GLU A 57 1.47 -19.22 0.68
N GLN A 58 2.57 -18.50 0.83
CA GLN A 58 3.00 -17.47 -0.13
C GLN A 58 3.23 -18.09 -1.51
N GLN A 59 3.92 -19.24 -1.58
CA GLN A 59 4.14 -19.98 -2.83
C GLN A 59 2.85 -20.53 -3.45
N LEU A 60 1.87 -20.95 -2.65
CA LEU A 60 0.56 -21.41 -3.13
C LEU A 60 -0.27 -20.25 -3.68
N LEU A 61 -0.20 -19.08 -3.07
CA LEU A 61 -0.87 -17.87 -3.55
C LEU A 61 -0.18 -17.25 -4.77
N ASP A 62 1.14 -17.26 -4.79
CA ASP A 62 1.94 -16.79 -5.92
C ASP A 62 1.90 -17.79 -7.09
N GLY A 63 1.71 -19.07 -6.77
CA GLY A 63 1.50 -20.17 -7.69
C GLY A 63 0.29 -19.92 -8.57
N ILE A 64 0.44 -20.20 -9.86
CA ILE A 64 -0.66 -20.11 -10.80
C ILE A 64 -1.42 -21.44 -10.69
N LEU A 65 -2.68 -21.41 -10.25
CA LEU A 65 -3.53 -22.60 -10.16
C LEU A 65 -3.73 -23.17 -11.57
N ASP A 66 -3.57 -24.48 -11.73
CA ASP A 66 -3.73 -25.17 -13.02
C ASP A 66 -5.10 -24.89 -13.66
N GLU A 67 -6.12 -24.71 -12.83
CA GLU A 67 -7.51 -24.41 -13.19
C GLU A 67 -7.75 -22.92 -13.52
N GLY A 68 -6.86 -22.04 -13.05
CA GLY A 68 -6.90 -20.58 -13.28
C GLY A 68 -5.82 -20.10 -14.24
N THR A 69 -4.99 -21.01 -14.76
CA THR A 69 -3.98 -20.71 -15.78
C THR A 69 -4.59 -20.95 -17.15
N LEU A 70 -4.33 -20.03 -18.09
CA LEU A 70 -4.42 -20.03 -19.55
C LEU A 70 -4.61 -21.31 -20.40
N ALA A 71 -4.60 -22.52 -19.86
CA ALA A 71 -4.57 -23.75 -20.63
C ALA A 71 -5.72 -24.68 -20.23
N ASN A 72 -6.70 -24.78 -21.11
CA ASN A 72 -7.00 -26.14 -21.55
C ASN A 72 -5.65 -26.69 -22.05
N ARG A 73 -4.96 -27.49 -21.22
CA ARG A 73 -3.57 -27.97 -21.42
C ARG A 73 -3.36 -28.73 -22.73
N HIS A 74 -4.43 -28.97 -23.47
CA HIS A 74 -4.45 -29.69 -24.72
C HIS A 74 -4.31 -28.79 -25.98
N GLU A 75 -4.56 -27.47 -25.91
CA GLU A 75 -4.62 -26.60 -27.11
C GLU A 75 -3.92 -25.22 -26.97
N CYS A 76 -3.12 -25.01 -25.92
CA CYS A 76 -2.44 -23.73 -25.70
C CYS A 76 -1.10 -23.64 -26.44
N ASP A 77 -0.96 -22.64 -27.32
CA ASP A 77 0.32 -22.28 -27.95
C ASP A 77 1.16 -21.47 -26.96
N ARG A 78 2.03 -22.18 -26.23
CA ARG A 78 2.86 -21.59 -25.17
C ARG A 78 3.86 -20.57 -25.71
N GLU A 79 4.48 -20.82 -26.86
CA GLU A 79 5.46 -19.90 -27.44
C GLU A 79 4.81 -18.57 -27.79
N PHE A 80 3.60 -18.62 -28.37
CA PHE A 80 2.82 -17.43 -28.65
C PHE A 80 2.49 -16.65 -27.37
N VAL A 81 1.97 -17.33 -26.35
CA VAL A 81 1.63 -16.70 -25.06
C VAL A 81 2.87 -16.07 -24.40
N ASP A 82 3.98 -16.80 -24.31
CA ASP A 82 5.22 -16.33 -23.70
C ASP A 82 5.76 -15.09 -24.44
N SER A 83 5.68 -15.06 -25.76
CA SER A 83 6.07 -13.88 -26.56
C SER A 83 5.23 -12.63 -26.25
N LEU A 84 3.95 -12.81 -25.92
CA LEU A 84 3.05 -11.72 -25.54
C LEU A 84 3.27 -11.27 -24.10
N LEU A 85 3.55 -12.21 -23.19
CA LEU A 85 3.92 -11.91 -21.80
C LEU A 85 5.23 -11.12 -21.74
N GLU A 86 6.25 -11.52 -22.50
CA GLU A 86 7.52 -10.80 -22.60
C GLU A 86 7.30 -9.37 -23.14
N ARG A 87 6.44 -9.23 -24.14
CA ARG A 87 6.07 -7.93 -24.72
C ARG A 87 5.40 -7.00 -23.70
N ALA A 88 4.56 -7.54 -22.82
CA ALA A 88 3.91 -6.82 -21.72
C ALA A 88 4.85 -6.56 -20.51
N SER A 89 5.87 -7.39 -20.33
CA SER A 89 6.79 -7.38 -19.17
C SER A 89 7.57 -6.08 -19.01
N SER A 90 7.91 -5.44 -20.13
CA SER A 90 8.86 -4.32 -20.21
C SER A 90 8.60 -3.11 -19.30
N LYS A 91 7.39 -2.92 -18.74
CA LYS A 91 7.09 -1.83 -17.80
C LYS A 91 6.18 -2.18 -16.62
N ASN A 92 5.60 -3.38 -16.56
CA ASN A 92 4.64 -3.71 -15.51
C ASN A 92 4.70 -5.20 -15.14
N PRO A 93 5.55 -5.58 -14.17
CA PRO A 93 5.68 -6.98 -13.76
C PRO A 93 4.38 -7.51 -13.13
N ARG A 94 3.55 -6.64 -12.53
CA ARG A 94 2.27 -7.05 -11.95
C ARG A 94 1.27 -7.49 -13.03
N LEU A 95 1.29 -6.85 -14.20
CA LEU A 95 0.42 -7.21 -15.32
C LEU A 95 0.64 -8.66 -15.78
N ILE A 96 1.90 -9.10 -15.86
CA ILE A 96 2.24 -10.50 -16.20
C ILE A 96 1.63 -11.46 -15.20
N GLY A 97 1.79 -11.17 -13.91
CA GLY A 97 1.28 -12.01 -12.83
C GLY A 97 -0.24 -12.16 -12.85
N TYR A 98 -0.97 -11.15 -13.35
CA TYR A 98 -2.41 -11.28 -13.60
C TYR A 98 -2.69 -12.07 -14.87
N MET A 99 -2.00 -11.77 -15.99
CA MET A 99 -2.24 -12.45 -17.28
C MET A 99 -2.04 -13.95 -17.17
N GLN A 100 -1.03 -14.37 -16.39
CA GLN A 100 -0.78 -15.76 -16.04
C GLN A 100 -1.98 -16.44 -15.36
N ARG A 101 -2.76 -15.68 -14.58
CA ARG A 101 -4.00 -16.11 -13.91
C ARG A 101 -5.26 -15.86 -14.76
N ALA A 102 -5.10 -15.69 -16.07
CA ALA A 102 -6.15 -15.38 -17.04
C ALA A 102 -6.96 -14.09 -16.74
N VAL A 103 -6.38 -13.16 -15.97
CA VAL A 103 -6.96 -11.85 -15.66
C VAL A 103 -6.04 -10.76 -16.19
N ALA A 104 -6.57 -9.69 -16.74
CA ALA A 104 -5.75 -8.53 -17.09
C ALA A 104 -6.49 -7.23 -16.83
N TYR A 105 -5.79 -6.12 -16.96
CA TYR A 105 -6.41 -4.81 -17.02
C TYR A 105 -5.88 -4.02 -18.21
N HIS A 106 -6.77 -3.26 -18.82
CA HIS A 106 -6.49 -2.40 -19.96
C HIS A 106 -6.75 -0.95 -19.57
N HIS A 107 -5.74 -0.10 -19.67
CA HIS A 107 -5.81 1.31 -19.33
C HIS A 107 -5.10 2.16 -20.38
N ALA A 108 -5.61 3.36 -20.68
CA ALA A 108 -5.02 4.26 -21.68
C ALA A 108 -3.57 4.67 -21.35
N GLY A 109 -3.21 4.69 -20.07
CA GLY A 109 -1.85 4.97 -19.59
C GLY A 109 -0.84 3.82 -19.81
N PHE A 110 -1.26 2.68 -20.37
CA PHE A 110 -0.35 1.61 -20.73
C PHE A 110 0.38 1.85 -22.05
N ASN A 111 1.60 1.33 -22.14
CA ASN A 111 2.34 1.36 -23.39
C ASN A 111 1.58 0.54 -24.46
N ASN A 112 1.79 0.90 -25.73
CA ASN A 112 1.06 0.24 -26.82
C ASN A 112 1.30 -1.28 -26.84
N LYS A 113 2.52 -1.71 -26.48
CA LYS A 113 2.92 -3.12 -26.43
C LYS A 113 2.09 -3.95 -25.45
N SER A 114 1.83 -3.42 -24.26
CA SER A 114 1.04 -4.10 -23.21
C SER A 114 -0.43 -4.16 -23.60
N ARG A 115 -0.98 -3.07 -24.16
CA ARG A 115 -2.37 -3.03 -24.63
C ARG A 115 -2.62 -4.08 -25.72
N VAL A 116 -1.75 -4.12 -26.75
CA VAL A 116 -1.81 -5.12 -27.82
C VAL A 116 -1.65 -6.54 -27.29
N ALA A 117 -0.79 -6.77 -26.29
CA ALA A 117 -0.64 -8.09 -25.67
C ALA A 117 -1.91 -8.52 -24.92
N VAL A 118 -2.50 -7.64 -24.11
CA VAL A 118 -3.77 -7.87 -23.41
C VAL A 118 -4.88 -8.22 -24.42
N GLU A 119 -5.04 -7.41 -25.47
CA GLU A 119 -6.06 -7.61 -26.50
C GLU A 119 -5.88 -8.94 -27.26
N ALA A 120 -4.64 -9.25 -27.65
CA ALA A 120 -4.34 -10.48 -28.40
C ALA A 120 -4.62 -11.74 -27.55
N LEU A 121 -4.23 -11.73 -26.27
CA LEU A 121 -4.55 -12.81 -25.35
C LEU A 121 -6.08 -12.93 -25.14
N PHE A 122 -6.79 -11.83 -25.01
CA PHE A 122 -8.24 -11.88 -24.84
C PHE A 122 -8.98 -12.40 -26.07
N ARG A 123 -8.63 -11.92 -27.28
CA ARG A 123 -9.24 -12.38 -28.54
C ARG A 123 -9.02 -13.89 -28.77
N LYS A 124 -7.93 -14.43 -28.26
CA LYS A 124 -7.60 -15.87 -28.29
C LYS A 124 -8.17 -16.66 -27.11
N ARG A 125 -8.95 -16.01 -26.23
CA ARG A 125 -9.56 -16.59 -25.00
C ARG A 125 -8.54 -17.09 -23.98
N TYR A 126 -7.33 -16.58 -24.08
CA TYR A 126 -6.23 -16.85 -23.18
C TYR A 126 -6.43 -16.03 -21.89
N VAL A 127 -6.74 -14.74 -21.99
CA VAL A 127 -7.25 -13.94 -20.86
C VAL A 127 -8.78 -14.03 -20.88
N GLN A 128 -9.40 -14.37 -19.75
CA GLN A 128 -10.85 -14.50 -19.62
C GLN A 128 -11.52 -13.23 -19.12
N VAL A 129 -10.84 -12.51 -18.21
CA VAL A 129 -11.39 -11.31 -17.57
C VAL A 129 -10.47 -10.14 -17.82
N ILE A 130 -11.02 -9.04 -18.35
CA ILE A 130 -10.32 -7.77 -18.47
C ILE A 130 -11.06 -6.69 -17.68
N PHE A 131 -10.34 -6.03 -16.80
CA PHE A 131 -10.79 -4.78 -16.18
C PHE A 131 -10.33 -3.60 -17.03
N SER A 132 -11.24 -2.71 -17.43
CA SER A 132 -10.85 -1.52 -18.18
C SER A 132 -11.53 -0.26 -17.69
N THR A 133 -10.86 0.87 -17.87
CA THR A 133 -11.48 2.19 -17.71
C THR A 133 -12.26 2.56 -18.98
N ALA A 134 -13.16 3.55 -18.88
CA ALA A 134 -14.15 3.91 -19.89
C ALA A 134 -13.63 4.21 -21.32
N THR A 135 -12.31 4.20 -21.56
CA THR A 135 -11.65 4.47 -22.84
C THR A 135 -11.28 3.19 -23.62
N LEU A 136 -11.95 2.07 -23.39
CA LEU A 136 -11.72 0.83 -24.13
C LEU A 136 -12.58 0.79 -25.40
N ASP A 137 -11.98 1.10 -26.55
CA ASP A 137 -12.50 0.69 -27.85
C ASP A 137 -11.94 -0.72 -28.13
N MET A 138 -12.72 -1.77 -27.82
CA MET A 138 -12.31 -3.18 -27.99
C MET A 138 -12.77 -3.76 -29.33
#